data_AF-A0A146K5P4-F1
#
_entry.id   AF-A0A146K5P4-F1
#
_cell.length_a   1.000
_cell.length_b   1.000
_cell.length_c   1.000
_cell.angle_alpha   90.00
_cell.angle_beta   90.00
_cell.angle_gamma   90.00
#
_symmetry.space_group_name_H-M   'P 1'
#
loop_
_entity.id
_entity.type
_entity.pdbx_description
1 polymer ?
#
loop_
_entity_poly.entity_id
_entity_poly.type
_entity_poly.pdbx_seq_one_letter_code
_entity_poly.pdbx_strand_id
1 'polypeptide(L)'
;LQLAYSSLKRIIKDVEVSYKERDIEIQRLEKMQEDPKFSSDEFRLNQQRTVIAQAVTSITDYKKMLEKSIEKLQQVLKDVKDDVTISESEINIAKQYILDAQKTLEVKEQ
;
A
#
# COMPACT_ATOMS: atom_id res chain seq x y z
N LEU A 1 4.30 15.66 15.39
CA LEU A 1 4.03 14.21 15.42
C LEU A 1 2.75 13.82 14.65
N GLN A 2 1.59 14.42 14.96
CA GLN A 2 0.29 14.05 14.38
C GLN A 2 0.22 14.02 12.84
N LEU A 3 0.76 15.05 12.18
CA LEU A 3 0.81 15.09 10.72
C LEU A 3 1.58 13.90 10.12
N ALA A 4 2.66 13.48 10.78
CA ALA A 4 3.50 12.39 10.29
C ALA A 4 2.79 11.03 10.38
N TYR A 5 2.16 10.70 11.53
CA TYR A 5 1.41 9.45 11.62
C TYR A 5 0.13 9.45 10.76
N SER A 6 -0.48 10.62 10.54
CA SER A 6 -1.65 10.75 9.66
C SER A 6 -1.29 10.53 8.20
N SER A 7 -0.12 11.01 7.77
CA SER A 7 0.44 10.70 6.45
C SER A 7 0.72 9.21 6.29
N LEU A 8 1.32 8.57 7.29
CA LEU A 8 1.62 7.14 7.25
C LEU A 8 0.34 6.30 7.13
N LYS A 9 -0.69 6.62 7.94
CA LYS A 9 -2.01 5.99 7.85
C LYS A 9 -2.61 6.04 6.44
N ARG A 10 -2.47 7.17 5.75
CA ARG A 10 -2.99 7.33 4.39
C ARG A 10 -2.26 6.41 3.41
N ILE A 11 -0.94 6.36 3.48
CA ILE A 11 -0.13 5.52 2.58
C ILE A 11 -0.42 4.03 2.82
N ILE A 12 -0.62 3.60 4.07
CA ILE A 12 -1.09 2.23 4.38
C ILE A 12 -2.36 1.91 3.59
N LYS A 13 -3.37 2.80 3.65
CA LYS A 13 -4.62 2.62 2.89
C LYS A 13 -4.41 2.61 1.38
N ASP A 14 -3.53 3.48 0.87
CA ASP A 14 -3.25 3.53 -0.57
C ASP A 14 -2.64 2.19 -1.04
N VAL A 15 -1.71 1.60 -0.27
CA VAL A 15 -1.18 0.25 -0.53
C VAL A 15 -2.30 -0.82 -0.51
N GLU A 16 -3.13 -0.84 0.54
CA GLU A 16 -4.23 -1.79 0.68
C GLU A 16 -5.24 -1.70 -0.48
N VAL A 17 -5.56 -0.49 -0.93
CA VAL A 17 -6.46 -0.26 -2.07
C VAL A 17 -5.81 -0.75 -3.35
N SER A 18 -4.53 -0.45 -3.60
CA SER A 18 -3.85 -0.92 -4.81
C SER A 18 -3.75 -2.45 -4.87
N TYR A 19 -3.58 -3.15 -3.74
CA TYR A 19 -3.67 -4.61 -3.71
C TYR A 19 -5.06 -5.11 -4.11
N LYS A 20 -6.13 -4.51 -3.58
CA LYS A 20 -7.50 -4.87 -3.96
C LYS A 20 -7.78 -4.63 -5.44
N GLU A 21 -7.31 -3.52 -5.99
CA GLU A 21 -7.44 -3.21 -7.41
C GLU A 21 -6.71 -4.23 -8.28
N ARG A 22 -5.47 -4.59 -7.94
CA ARG A 22 -4.73 -5.67 -8.62
C ARG A 22 -5.53 -6.96 -8.62
N ASP A 23 -6.07 -7.37 -7.46
CA ASP A 23 -6.80 -8.63 -7.33
C ASP A 23 -8.09 -8.63 -8.16
N ILE A 24 -8.81 -7.50 -8.22
CA ILE A 24 -9.99 -7.32 -9.08
C ILE A 24 -9.60 -7.47 -10.55
N GLU A 25 -8.49 -6.90 -10.98
CA GLU A 25 -8.05 -6.95 -12.38
C GLU A 25 -7.51 -8.33 -12.77
N ILE A 26 -6.91 -9.07 -11.83
CA ILE A 26 -6.55 -10.49 -12.00
C ILE A 26 -7.81 -11.34 -12.18
N GLN A 27 -8.80 -11.21 -11.29
CA GLN A 27 -10.07 -11.93 -11.41
C GLN A 27 -10.81 -11.59 -12.70
N ARG A 28 -10.70 -10.33 -13.17
CA ARG A 28 -11.26 -9.92 -14.47
C ARG A 28 -10.56 -10.64 -15.62
N LEU A 29 -9.23 -10.75 -15.59
CA LEU A 29 -8.49 -11.50 -16.60
C LEU A 29 -8.90 -12.98 -16.63
N GLU A 30 -8.99 -13.62 -15.47
CA GLU A 30 -9.44 -15.02 -15.36
C GLU A 30 -10.81 -15.22 -16.02
N LYS A 31 -11.78 -14.36 -15.69
CA LYS A 31 -13.11 -14.39 -16.33
C LYS A 31 -13.07 -14.16 -17.84
N MET A 32 -12.19 -13.28 -18.33
CA MET A 32 -12.01 -13.06 -19.77
C MET A 32 -11.43 -14.29 -20.48
N GLN A 33 -10.59 -15.06 -19.80
CA GLN A 33 -10.01 -16.29 -20.35
C GLN A 33 -11.04 -17.43 -20.40
N GLU A 34 -12.03 -17.43 -19.51
CA GLU A 34 -13.12 -18.42 -19.47
C GLU A 34 -14.29 -18.07 -20.42
N ASP A 35 -14.51 -16.79 -20.71
CA ASP A 35 -15.59 -16.34 -21.60
C ASP A 35 -15.26 -16.65 -23.07
N PRO A 36 -16.04 -17.50 -23.78
CA PRO A 36 -15.80 -17.84 -25.19
C PRO A 36 -15.74 -16.63 -26.14
N LYS A 37 -16.31 -15.49 -25.75
CA LYS A 37 -16.25 -14.25 -26.52
C LYS A 37 -14.88 -13.58 -26.49
N PHE A 38 -14.12 -13.78 -25.41
CA PHE A 38 -12.86 -13.07 -25.15
C PHE A 38 -11.66 -14.00 -25.06
N SER A 39 -11.86 -15.30 -24.83
CA SER A 39 -10.80 -16.28 -24.60
C SER A 39 -9.81 -16.45 -25.75
N SER A 40 -10.18 -16.07 -26.97
CA SER A 40 -9.30 -16.05 -28.16
C SER A 40 -8.89 -14.64 -28.60
N ASP A 41 -9.38 -13.59 -27.94
CA ASP A 41 -9.05 -12.19 -28.24
C ASP A 41 -7.78 -11.78 -27.48
N GLU A 42 -6.62 -12.22 -27.99
CA GLU A 42 -5.31 -11.92 -27.39
C GLU A 42 -5.03 -10.42 -27.26
N PHE A 43 -5.59 -9.57 -28.13
CA PHE A 43 -5.43 -8.13 -28.01
C PHE A 43 -6.04 -7.62 -26.69
N ARG A 44 -7.29 -8.02 -26.41
CA ARG A 44 -7.96 -7.63 -25.15
C ARG A 44 -7.31 -8.27 -23.93
N LEU A 45 -6.91 -9.53 -24.01
CA LEU A 45 -6.22 -10.21 -22.91
C LEU A 45 -4.89 -9.50 -22.57
N ASN A 46 -4.13 -9.08 -23.59
CA ASN A 46 -2.90 -8.31 -23.37
C ASN A 46 -3.14 -6.90 -22.84
N GLN A 47 -4.23 -6.24 -23.25
CA GLN A 47 -4.63 -4.97 -22.66
C GLN A 47 -4.92 -5.13 -21.16
N GLN A 48 -5.65 -6.18 -20.78
CA GLN A 48 -5.95 -6.47 -19.39
C GLN A 48 -4.68 -6.82 -18.58
N ARG A 49 -3.75 -7.61 -19.14
CA ARG A 49 -2.43 -7.88 -18.54
C ARG A 49 -1.64 -6.58 -18.31
N THR A 50 -1.74 -5.62 -19.22
CA THR A 50 -1.09 -4.30 -19.07
C THR A 50 -1.68 -3.51 -17.91
N VAL A 51 -3.01 -3.54 -17.73
CA VAL A 51 -3.67 -2.92 -16.57
C VAL A 51 -3.19 -3.55 -15.25
N ILE A 52 -3.07 -4.87 -15.19
CA ILE A 52 -2.52 -5.57 -14.00
C ILE A 52 -1.08 -5.12 -13.73
N ALA A 53 -0.24 -5.03 -14.76
CA ALA A 53 1.14 -4.57 -14.61
C ALA A 53 1.23 -3.13 -14.08
N GLN A 54 0.32 -2.25 -14.51
CA GLN A 54 0.20 -0.89 -13.97
C GLN A 54 -0.21 -0.91 -12.48
N ALA A 55 -1.17 -1.75 -12.09
CA ALA A 55 -1.56 -1.90 -10.69
C ALA A 55 -0.38 -2.39 -9.81
N VAL A 56 0.39 -3.36 -10.29
CA VAL A 56 1.62 -3.85 -9.61
C VAL A 56 2.68 -2.74 -9.48
N THR A 57 2.82 -1.90 -10.50
CA THR A 57 3.73 -0.74 -10.44
C THR A 57 3.29 0.24 -9.36
N SER A 58 1.99 0.58 -9.29
CA SER A 58 1.44 1.43 -8.23
C SER A 58 1.68 0.87 -6.83
N ILE A 59 1.49 -0.44 -6.63
CA ILE A 59 1.80 -1.11 -5.35
C ILE A 59 3.28 -0.90 -5.01
N THR A 60 4.18 -1.13 -5.96
CA THR A 60 5.62 -0.97 -5.76
C THR A 60 5.98 0.45 -5.34
N ASP A 61 5.39 1.45 -5.99
CA ASP A 61 5.65 2.86 -5.67
C ASP A 61 5.09 3.25 -4.30
N TYR A 62 3.87 2.81 -3.95
CA TYR A 62 3.32 3.05 -2.62
C TYR A 62 4.09 2.33 -1.51
N LYS A 63 4.63 1.13 -1.76
CA LYS A 63 5.51 0.45 -0.80
C LYS A 63 6.79 1.25 -0.54
N LYS A 64 7.44 1.78 -1.58
CA LYS A 64 8.61 2.68 -1.42
C LYS A 64 8.26 3.95 -0.67
N MET A 65 7.08 4.52 -0.91
CA MET A 65 6.59 5.67 -0.15
C MET A 65 6.35 5.30 1.31
N LEU A 66 5.81 4.11 1.58
CA LEU A 66 5.54 3.61 2.91
C LEU A 66 6.83 3.44 3.72
N GLU A 67 7.86 2.82 3.13
CA GLU A 67 9.20 2.69 3.72
C GLU A 67 9.78 4.04 4.15
N LYS A 68 9.79 5.02 3.24
CA LYS A 68 10.28 6.38 3.53
C LYS A 68 9.45 7.08 4.62
N SER A 69 8.14 6.86 4.64
CA SER A 69 7.26 7.43 5.66
C SER A 69 7.44 6.78 7.03
N ILE A 70 7.78 5.48 7.09
CA ILE A 70 8.18 4.80 8.32
C ILE A 70 9.45 5.45 8.88
N GLU A 71 10.50 5.57 8.06
CA GLU A 71 11.78 6.18 8.46
C GLU A 71 11.57 7.60 8.99
N LYS A 72 10.76 8.40 8.27
CA LYS A 72 10.41 9.76 8.68
C LYS A 72 9.70 9.79 10.03
N LEU A 73 8.70 8.93 10.27
CA LEU A 73 7.98 8.89 11.53
C LEU A 73 8.87 8.42 12.69
N GLN A 74 9.75 7.45 12.43
CA GLN A 74 10.75 7.00 13.40
C GLN A 74 11.71 8.14 13.78
N GLN A 75 12.16 8.95 12.82
CA GLN A 75 13.00 10.11 13.10
C GLN A 75 12.24 11.16 13.92
N VAL A 76 11.00 11.49 13.54
CA VAL A 76 10.16 12.41 14.31
C VAL A 76 9.97 11.93 15.75
N LEU A 77 9.77 10.62 15.97
CA LEU A 77 9.65 10.05 17.32
C LEU A 77 10.94 10.17 18.15
N LYS A 78 12.11 10.14 17.51
CA LYS A 78 13.39 10.41 18.19
C LYS A 78 13.51 11.88 18.58
N ASP A 79 13.15 12.78 17.66
CA ASP A 79 13.29 14.23 17.85
C ASP A 79 12.35 14.76 18.95
N VAL A 80 11.18 14.14 19.13
CA VAL A 80 10.17 14.56 20.11
C VAL A 80 10.18 13.74 21.41
N LYS A 81 11.18 12.87 21.61
CA LYS A 81 11.22 11.92 22.73
C LYS A 81 11.12 12.60 24.10
N ASP A 82 11.71 13.79 24.23
CA ASP A 82 11.76 14.56 25.48
C ASP A 82 10.80 15.78 25.46
N ASP A 83 9.92 15.86 24.47
CA ASP A 83 8.93 16.93 24.35
C ASP A 83 7.72 16.67 25.26
N VAL A 84 7.67 17.40 26.39
CA VAL A 84 6.59 17.30 27.39
C VAL A 84 5.21 17.75 26.89
N THR A 85 5.14 18.42 25.73
CA THR A 85 3.86 18.84 25.13
C THR A 85 3.18 17.74 24.35
N ILE A 86 3.90 16.66 24.02
CA ILE A 86 3.36 15.51 23.30
C ILE A 86 2.88 14.47 24.29
N SER A 87 1.63 14.04 24.12
CA SER A 87 1.07 13.01 24.97
C SER A 87 1.65 11.62 24.67
N GLU A 88 1.77 10.79 25.71
CA GLU A 88 2.16 9.38 25.55
C GLU A 88 1.21 8.62 24.61
N SER A 89 -0.08 9.00 24.61
CA SER A 89 -1.08 8.46 23.68
C SER A 89 -0.70 8.70 22.21
N GLU A 90 -0.28 9.92 21.84
CA GLU A 90 0.16 10.22 20.48
C GLU A 90 1.40 9.44 20.07
N ILE A 91 2.35 9.25 21.00
CA ILE A 91 3.54 8.43 20.79
C ILE A 91 3.14 6.97 20.52
N ASN A 92 2.20 6.43 21.31
CA ASN A 92 1.72 5.06 21.15
C ASN A 92 0.97 4.87 19.82
N ILE A 93 0.15 5.84 19.42
CA ILE A 93 -0.52 5.84 18.11
C ILE A 93 0.51 5.84 16.97
N ALA A 94 1.54 6.68 17.05
CA ALA A 94 2.59 6.73 16.04
C ALA A 94 3.36 5.41 15.93
N LYS A 95 3.71 4.78 17.07
CA LYS A 95 4.33 3.45 17.11
C LYS A 95 3.43 2.38 16.50
N GLN A 96 2.13 2.43 16.78
CA GLN A 96 1.17 1.48 16.20
C GLN A 96 1.13 1.61 14.68
N TYR A 97 1.10 2.82 14.12
CA TYR A 97 1.12 3.00 12.66
C TYR A 97 2.44 2.55 12.03
N ILE A 98 3.58 2.63 12.73
CA ILE A 98 4.83 2.02 12.25
C ILE A 98 4.67 0.49 12.14
N LEU A 99 4.13 -0.15 13.18
CA LEU A 99 3.91 -1.61 13.17
C LEU A 99 2.93 -2.02 12.07
N ASP A 100 1.83 -1.28 11.89
CA ASP A 100 0.85 -1.56 10.85
C ASP A 100 1.47 -1.40 9.46
N ALA A 101 2.25 -0.34 9.23
CA ALA A 101 2.96 -0.13 7.99
C ALA A 101 3.98 -1.24 7.69
N GLN A 102 4.72 -1.71 8.70
CA GLN A 102 5.65 -2.83 8.55
C GLN A 102 4.92 -4.13 8.17
N LYS A 103 3.80 -4.43 8.83
CA LYS A 103 2.95 -5.57 8.46
C LYS A 103 2.44 -5.47 7.02
N THR A 104 2.03 -4.28 6.58
CA THR A 104 1.60 -4.04 5.20
C THR A 104 2.71 -4.32 4.18
N LEU A 105 3.98 -4.03 4.51
CA LEU A 105 5.13 -4.37 3.65
C LEU A 105 5.41 -5.88 3.57
N GLU A 106 5.13 -6.62 4.64
CA GLU A 106 5.34 -8.06 4.75
C GLU A 106 4.27 -8.91 4.04
N VAL A 107 3.13 -8.31 3.64
CA VAL A 107 2.10 -9.01 2.86
C VAL A 107 2.75 -9.51 1.56
N LYS A 108 3.03 -10.83 1.54
CA LYS A 108 3.71 -11.49 0.43
C LYS A 108 2.84 -11.45 -0.81
N GLU A 109 3.50 -11.20 -1.94
CA GLU A 109 2.98 -11.36 -3.29
C GLU A 109 2.61 -12.84 -3.49
N GLN A 110 1.38 -13.20 -3.11
CA GLN A 110 0.71 -14.41 -3.57
C GLN A 110 -0.02 -14.11 -4.87
#